data_AF-A0A3M1LMT9-F1
#
_entry.id   AF-A0A3M1LMT9-F1
#
_cell.length_a   1.000
_cell.length_b   1.000
_cell.length_c   1.000
_cell.angle_alpha   90.00
_cell.angle_beta   90.00
_cell.angle_gamma   90.00
#
_symmetry.space_group_name_H-M   'P 1'
#
loop_
_entity.id
_entity.type
_entity.pdbx_description
1 polymer ?
#
loop_
_entity_poly.entity_id
_entity_poly.type
_entity_poly.pdbx_seq_one_letter_code
_entity_poly.pdbx_strand_id
1 'polypeptide(L)'
;MAMDELLRMIDKASSYRILFYITNRTLGKGKVSRLVDLYANNRIVVVYRDREDATTRLLLEELYDIKREEYLFDDANKLLGSTCDVLIADLTNYISPNKLGILVELVRGGGIIILVAPRKEEIDSWFTDFHKEFATKEDIKLRFE
;
A
#
# COMPACT_ATOMS: atom_id res chain seq x y z
N MET A 1 17.45 -8.73 -4.58
CA MET A 1 18.04 -7.39 -4.57
C MET A 1 18.82 -7.22 -3.28
N ALA A 2 20.09 -6.83 -3.37
CA ALA A 2 20.91 -6.59 -2.19
C ALA A 2 20.51 -5.26 -1.52
N MET A 3 20.66 -5.16 -0.20
CA MET A 3 20.27 -3.96 0.57
C MET A 3 21.02 -2.70 0.11
N ASP A 4 22.29 -2.85 -0.29
CA ASP A 4 23.12 -1.74 -0.75
C ASP A 4 22.63 -1.16 -2.09
N GLU A 5 22.05 -2.00 -2.94
CA GLU A 5 21.49 -1.59 -4.23
C GLU A 5 20.21 -0.76 -4.00
N LEU A 6 19.39 -1.18 -3.03
CA LEU A 6 18.21 -0.46 -2.60
C LEU A 6 18.57 0.93 -2.03
N LEU A 7 19.58 1.01 -1.16
CA LEU A 7 20.05 2.27 -0.60
C LEU A 7 20.53 3.24 -1.68
N ARG A 8 21.28 2.75 -2.68
CA ARG A 8 21.70 3.57 -3.83
C ARG A 8 20.52 4.05 -4.66
N MET A 9 19.48 3.24 -4.80
CA MET A 9 18.25 3.64 -5.50
C MET A 9 17.51 4.73 -4.74
N ILE A 10 17.37 4.59 -3.41
CA ILE A 10 16.77 5.60 -2.54
C ILE A 10 17.52 6.94 -2.64
N ASP A 11 18.86 6.89 -2.56
CA ASP A 11 19.70 8.09 -2.58
C ASP A 11 19.67 8.82 -3.93
N LYS A 12 19.66 8.07 -5.05
CA LYS A 12 19.45 8.63 -6.39
C LYS A 12 18.02 9.14 -6.63
N ALA A 13 17.05 8.58 -5.90
CA ALA A 13 15.63 8.88 -6.05
C ALA A 13 15.17 10.00 -5.12
N SER A 14 16.04 10.92 -4.71
CA SER A 14 15.71 12.05 -3.82
C SER A 14 14.46 12.84 -4.22
N SER A 15 14.08 12.80 -5.51
CA SER A 15 12.89 13.45 -6.06
C SER A 15 11.72 12.50 -6.39
N TYR A 16 11.94 11.18 -6.39
CA TYR A 16 10.95 10.18 -6.81
C TYR A 16 10.43 9.35 -5.64
N ARG A 17 9.22 8.81 -5.77
CA ARG A 17 8.66 7.85 -4.81
C ARG A 17 9.03 6.45 -5.26
N ILE A 18 9.48 5.60 -4.35
CA ILE A 18 9.78 4.21 -4.67
C ILE A 18 8.61 3.34 -4.23
N LEU A 19 8.07 2.55 -5.16
CA LEU A 19 6.97 1.62 -4.90
C LEU A 19 7.51 0.19 -4.74
N PHE A 20 7.22 -0.42 -3.60
CA PHE A 20 7.39 -1.84 -3.35
C PHE A 20 6.05 -2.54 -3.40
N TYR A 21 5.94 -3.54 -4.28
CA TYR A 21 4.83 -4.48 -4.24
C TYR A 21 5.27 -5.74 -3.50
N ILE A 22 4.61 -6.05 -2.39
CA ILE A 22 4.93 -7.17 -1.52
C ILE A 22 3.72 -8.11 -1.48
N THR A 23 3.95 -9.38 -1.79
CA THR A 23 2.87 -10.38 -1.67
C THR A 23 2.57 -10.65 -0.20
N ASN A 24 1.29 -10.67 0.17
CA ASN A 24 0.80 -11.05 1.51
C ASN A 24 1.43 -12.35 2.07
N ARG A 25 1.77 -13.33 1.22
CA ARG A 25 2.47 -14.57 1.59
C ARG A 25 3.90 -14.39 2.15
N THR A 26 4.44 -13.18 2.07
CA THR A 26 5.77 -12.85 2.59
C THR A 26 5.73 -12.07 3.90
N LEU A 27 4.54 -11.72 4.38
CA LEU A 27 4.38 -11.19 5.73
C LEU A 27 4.74 -12.23 6.79
N GLY A 28 5.14 -11.74 7.97
CA GLY A 28 5.66 -12.53 9.07
C GLY A 28 7.10 -13.00 8.86
N LYS A 29 7.77 -12.59 7.76
CA LYS A 29 9.16 -12.96 7.43
C LYS A 29 10.15 -11.82 7.63
N GLY A 30 9.72 -10.69 8.19
CA GLY A 30 10.57 -9.53 8.48
C GLY A 30 11.05 -8.79 7.23
N LYS A 31 10.35 -8.92 6.09
CA LYS A 31 10.70 -8.18 4.86
C LYS A 31 10.20 -6.75 4.90
N VAL A 32 9.00 -6.53 5.42
CA VAL A 32 8.41 -5.20 5.53
C VAL A 32 9.16 -4.40 6.59
N SER A 33 9.33 -4.97 7.80
CA SER A 33 10.06 -4.30 8.88
C SER A 33 11.47 -3.88 8.44
N ARG A 34 12.20 -4.79 7.78
CA ARG A 34 13.54 -4.49 7.26
C ARG A 34 13.60 -3.35 6.23
N LEU A 35 12.56 -3.17 5.41
CA LEU A 35 12.48 -2.04 4.48
C LEU A 35 12.18 -0.73 5.23
N VAL A 36 11.30 -0.82 6.24
CA VAL A 36 10.85 0.33 7.04
C VAL A 36 11.92 0.77 8.04
N ASP A 37 12.80 -0.12 8.51
CA ASP A 37 13.90 0.19 9.42
C ASP A 37 14.84 1.27 8.87
N LEU A 38 14.98 1.36 7.55
CA LEU A 38 15.72 2.43 6.87
C LEU A 38 15.13 3.83 7.11
N TYR A 39 13.87 3.88 7.57
CA TYR A 39 13.07 5.07 7.81
C TYR A 39 12.48 5.08 9.23
N ALA A 40 13.04 4.33 10.18
CA ALA A 40 12.42 4.09 11.50
C ALA A 40 12.11 5.36 12.32
N ASN A 41 12.81 6.48 12.08
CA ASN A 41 12.60 7.76 12.77
C ASN A 41 11.65 8.71 12.02
N ASN A 42 11.03 8.25 10.95
CA ASN A 42 10.24 9.06 10.04
C ASN A 42 8.74 8.88 10.26
N ARG A 43 7.90 9.67 9.58
CA ARG A 43 6.45 9.52 9.67
C ARG A 43 6.01 8.32 8.82
N ILE A 44 5.66 7.23 9.49
CA ILE A 44 5.19 5.98 8.89
C ILE A 44 3.68 5.88 9.04
N VAL A 45 2.98 5.72 7.93
CA VAL A 45 1.53 5.58 7.86
C VAL A 45 1.18 4.18 7.37
N VAL A 46 0.38 3.45 8.14
CA VAL A 46 -0.16 2.14 7.77
C VAL A 46 -1.66 2.28 7.53
N VAL A 47 -2.12 1.82 6.37
CA VAL A 47 -3.52 1.88 5.97
C VAL A 47 -4.02 0.48 5.65
N TYR A 48 -5.17 0.10 6.19
CA TYR A 48 -5.78 -1.20 5.99
C TYR A 48 -7.30 -1.08 5.97
N ARG A 49 -8.02 -2.10 5.51
CA ARG A 49 -9.50 -2.07 5.51
C ARG A 49 -10.09 -2.49 6.84
N ASP A 50 -9.63 -3.61 7.38
CA ASP A 50 -10.06 -4.14 8.66
C ASP A 50 -8.82 -4.55 9.45
N ARG A 51 -8.79 -4.19 10.73
CA ARG A 51 -7.69 -4.54 11.63
C ARG A 51 -7.63 -6.05 11.88
N GLU A 52 -8.80 -6.69 11.94
CA GLU A 52 -8.92 -8.11 12.31
C GLU A 52 -8.61 -9.07 11.15
N ASP A 53 -8.48 -8.53 9.93
CA ASP A 53 -8.05 -9.28 8.76
C ASP A 53 -6.71 -9.98 9.00
N ALA A 54 -6.59 -11.23 8.55
CA ALA A 54 -5.40 -12.04 8.79
C ALA A 54 -4.12 -11.38 8.27
N THR A 55 -4.17 -10.77 7.08
CA THR A 55 -3.04 -10.03 6.50
C THR A 55 -2.68 -8.81 7.33
N THR A 56 -3.67 -7.98 7.69
CA THR A 56 -3.46 -6.80 8.53
C THR A 56 -2.80 -7.19 9.85
N ARG A 57 -3.31 -8.22 10.53
CA ARG A 57 -2.72 -8.69 11.79
C ARG A 57 -1.25 -9.09 11.62
N LEU A 58 -0.93 -9.90 10.61
CA LEU A 58 0.46 -10.29 10.33
C LEU A 58 1.35 -9.09 10.01
N LEU A 59 0.84 -8.10 9.28
CA LEU A 59 1.56 -6.87 8.96
C LEU A 59 1.85 -6.06 10.24
N LEU A 60 0.83 -5.85 11.08
CA LEU A 60 0.96 -5.07 12.32
C LEU A 60 1.85 -5.77 13.35
N GLU A 61 1.83 -7.10 13.39
CA GLU A 61 2.75 -7.94 14.18
C GLU A 61 4.19 -7.79 13.68
N GLU A 62 4.42 -7.86 12.37
CA GLU A 62 5.76 -7.67 11.79
C GLU A 62 6.33 -6.27 12.06
N LEU A 63 5.46 -5.27 12.21
CA LEU A 63 5.84 -3.89 12.50
C LEU A 63 5.84 -3.56 14.00
N TYR A 64 5.65 -4.53 14.91
CA TYR A 64 5.33 -4.29 16.33
C TYR A 64 6.22 -3.26 17.03
N ASP A 65 7.54 -3.31 16.82
CA ASP A 65 8.52 -2.40 17.44
C ASP A 65 8.71 -1.06 16.68
N ILE A 66 7.98 -0.85 15.58
CA ILE A 66 8.09 0.33 14.72
C ILE A 66 6.95 1.30 15.04
N LYS A 67 7.31 2.53 15.42
CA LYS A 67 6.35 3.63 15.62
C LYS A 67 5.66 3.97 14.31
N ARG A 68 4.33 3.95 14.31
CA ARG A 68 3.51 4.15 13.11
C ARG A 68 2.16 4.77 13.45
N GLU A 69 1.59 5.48 12.49
CA GLU A 69 0.20 5.94 12.51
C GLU A 69 -0.66 4.94 11.73
N GLU A 70 -1.81 4.56 12.27
CA GLU A 70 -2.69 3.55 11.68
C GLU A 70 -4.02 4.19 11.29
N TYR A 71 -4.49 3.90 10.07
CA TYR A 71 -5.72 4.46 9.53
C TYR A 71 -6.53 3.39 8.78
N LEU A 72 -7.84 3.56 8.75
CA LEU A 72 -8.68 2.77 7.86
C LEU A 72 -8.58 3.32 6.44
N PHE A 73 -8.81 2.46 5.44
CA PHE A 73 -8.86 2.87 4.04
C PHE A 73 -9.86 4.01 3.80
N ASP A 74 -10.97 4.01 4.54
CA ASP A 74 -12.01 5.03 4.46
C ASP A 74 -11.59 6.39 5.04
N ASP A 75 -10.50 6.42 5.82
CA ASP A 75 -9.92 7.64 6.36
C ASP A 75 -8.99 8.37 5.37
N ALA A 76 -8.77 7.85 4.16
CA ALA A 76 -7.85 8.44 3.18
C ALA A 76 -8.11 9.95 2.94
N ASN A 77 -9.37 10.39 2.89
CA ASN A 77 -9.73 11.80 2.73
C ASN A 77 -9.30 12.68 3.91
N LYS A 78 -9.23 12.12 5.12
CA LYS A 78 -8.77 12.84 6.32
C LYS A 78 -7.26 13.10 6.30
N LEU A 79 -6.53 12.35 5.48
CA LEU A 79 -5.08 12.47 5.34
C LEU A 79 -4.66 13.51 4.30
N LEU A 80 -5.60 14.04 3.51
CA LEU A 80 -5.33 15.08 2.51
C LEU A 80 -4.60 16.29 3.11
N GLY A 81 -3.62 16.80 2.36
CA GLY A 81 -2.77 17.91 2.80
C GLY A 81 -1.69 17.53 3.84
N SER A 82 -1.67 16.27 4.29
CA SER A 82 -0.58 15.74 5.11
C SER A 82 0.49 15.07 4.24
N THR A 83 1.69 14.92 4.80
CA THR A 83 2.80 14.21 4.12
C THR A 83 3.43 13.17 5.04
N CYS A 84 3.80 12.02 4.50
CA CYS A 84 4.54 10.97 5.19
C CYS A 84 5.79 10.55 4.41
N ASP A 85 6.66 9.82 5.08
CA ASP A 85 7.88 9.27 4.50
C ASP A 85 7.67 7.86 3.98
N VAL A 86 6.84 7.10 4.69
CA VAL A 86 6.53 5.71 4.41
C VAL A 86 5.03 5.55 4.44
N LEU A 87 4.48 5.03 3.35
CA LEU A 87 3.13 4.50 3.31
C LEU A 87 3.21 2.98 3.22
N ILE A 88 2.45 2.29 4.06
CA ILE A 88 2.24 0.84 3.98
C ILE A 88 0.74 0.62 3.83
N ALA A 89 0.28 0.10 2.70
CA ALA A 89 -1.13 -0.14 2.44
C ALA A 89 -1.40 -1.64 2.28
N ASP A 90 -2.25 -2.19 3.14
CA ASP A 90 -2.82 -3.52 2.93
C ASP A 90 -4.00 -3.45 1.97
N LEU A 91 -3.75 -3.95 0.77
CA LEU A 91 -4.67 -4.02 -0.36
C LEU A 91 -5.25 -5.43 -0.54
N THR A 92 -4.93 -6.37 0.35
CA THR A 92 -5.22 -7.79 0.16
C THR A 92 -6.69 -8.09 0.00
N ASN A 93 -7.54 -7.39 0.77
CA ASN A 93 -8.97 -7.61 0.80
C ASN A 93 -9.78 -6.45 0.17
N TYR A 94 -9.13 -5.38 -0.27
CA TYR A 94 -9.81 -4.24 -0.88
C TYR A 94 -8.86 -3.29 -1.60
N ILE A 95 -9.28 -2.83 -2.78
CA ILE A 95 -8.60 -1.78 -3.54
C ILE A 95 -9.63 -0.75 -3.99
N SER A 96 -9.36 0.53 -3.73
CA SER A 96 -10.06 1.65 -4.34
C SER A 96 -9.05 2.53 -5.08
N PRO A 97 -9.11 2.61 -6.42
CA PRO A 97 -8.17 3.41 -7.19
C PRO A 97 -8.12 4.87 -6.75
N ASN A 98 -9.27 5.47 -6.46
CA ASN A 98 -9.36 6.86 -6.01
C ASN A 98 -8.63 7.08 -4.67
N LYS A 99 -8.93 6.23 -3.66
CA LYS A 99 -8.27 6.32 -2.36
C LYS A 99 -6.78 6.02 -2.45
N LEU A 100 -6.38 5.04 -3.27
CA LEU A 100 -4.98 4.73 -3.50
C LEU A 100 -4.24 5.94 -4.09
N GLY A 101 -4.85 6.65 -5.04
CA GLY A 101 -4.32 7.91 -5.58
C GLY A 101 -4.02 8.93 -4.49
N ILE A 102 -4.99 9.18 -3.60
CA ILE A 102 -4.81 10.07 -2.44
C ILE A 102 -3.66 9.60 -1.54
N LEU A 103 -3.63 8.30 -1.20
CA LEU A 103 -2.65 7.74 -0.28
C LEU A 103 -1.23 7.84 -0.83
N VAL A 104 -1.00 7.51 -2.11
CA VAL A 104 0.35 7.59 -2.71
C VAL A 104 0.86 9.03 -2.81
N GLU A 105 -0.02 10.01 -2.90
CA GLU A 105 0.34 11.43 -2.91
C GLU A 105 0.84 11.93 -1.55
N LEU A 106 0.43 11.29 -0.44
CA LEU A 106 0.92 11.60 0.91
C LEU A 106 2.43 11.41 1.02
N VAL A 107 2.99 10.46 0.26
CA VAL A 107 4.42 10.16 0.34
C VAL A 107 5.22 11.26 -0.33
N ARG A 108 6.21 11.83 0.36
CA ARG A 108 7.12 12.83 -0.23
C ARG A 108 8.09 12.21 -1.25
N GLY A 109 8.72 13.04 -2.08
CA GLY A 109 9.87 12.59 -2.89
C GLY A 109 10.98 12.02 -2.00
N GLY A 110 11.61 10.92 -2.42
CA GLY A 110 12.56 10.14 -1.62
C GLY A 110 11.92 9.21 -0.58
N GLY A 111 10.59 9.28 -0.41
CA GLY A 111 9.83 8.36 0.42
C GLY A 111 9.49 7.04 -0.29
N ILE A 112 9.01 6.09 0.49
CA ILE A 112 8.66 4.75 0.00
C ILE A 112 7.17 4.43 0.20
N ILE A 113 6.62 3.73 -0.77
CA ILE A 113 5.27 3.17 -0.74
C ILE A 113 5.41 1.65 -0.74
N ILE A 114 4.82 0.97 0.23
CA ILE A 114 4.77 -0.48 0.32
C ILE A 114 3.31 -0.90 0.15
N LEU A 115 3.00 -1.56 -0.96
CA LEU A 115 1.70 -2.17 -1.21
C LEU A 115 1.77 -3.65 -0.85
N VAL A 116 1.02 -4.04 0.17
CA VAL A 116 0.82 -5.44 0.54
C VAL A 116 -0.42 -5.93 -0.17
N ALA A 117 -0.28 -6.92 -1.05
CA ALA A 117 -1.39 -7.38 -1.88
C ALA A 117 -1.27 -8.88 -2.19
N PRO A 118 -2.28 -9.51 -2.82
CA PRO A 118 -2.23 -10.91 -3.22
C PRO A 118 -1.11 -11.19 -4.23
N ARG A 119 -1.00 -12.41 -4.76
CA ARG A 119 -0.15 -12.61 -5.95
C ARG A 119 -0.83 -12.01 -7.18
N LYS A 120 -0.05 -11.67 -8.22
CA LYS A 120 -0.59 -11.11 -9.46
C LYS A 120 -1.71 -11.98 -10.04
N GLU A 121 -1.52 -13.30 -10.02
CA GLU A 121 -2.51 -14.26 -10.54
C GLU A 121 -3.84 -14.21 -9.76
N GLU A 122 -3.76 -13.92 -8.46
CA GLU A 122 -4.92 -13.74 -7.58
C GLU A 122 -5.57 -12.37 -7.82
N ILE A 123 -4.78 -11.32 -8.08
CA ILE A 123 -5.28 -9.98 -8.45
C ILE A 123 -6.04 -9.99 -9.77
N ASP A 124 -5.56 -10.72 -10.79
CA ASP A 124 -6.25 -10.76 -12.09
C ASP A 124 -7.67 -11.37 -11.94
N SER A 125 -7.84 -12.32 -11.01
CA SER A 125 -9.16 -12.86 -10.66
C SER A 125 -10.05 -11.81 -9.96
N TRP A 126 -9.47 -10.99 -9.09
CA TRP A 126 -10.16 -9.91 -8.40
C TRP A 126 -10.65 -8.81 -9.34
N PHE A 127 -9.80 -8.39 -10.28
CA PHE A 127 -10.22 -7.43 -11.31
C PHE A 127 -11.40 -8.01 -12.09
N THR A 128 -11.37 -9.28 -12.47
CA THR A 128 -12.47 -9.92 -13.18
C THR A 128 -13.78 -9.86 -12.39
N ASP A 129 -13.75 -10.07 -11.07
CA ASP A 129 -14.96 -10.02 -10.23
C ASP A 129 -15.41 -8.60 -9.86
N PHE A 130 -14.47 -7.69 -9.56
CA PHE A 130 -14.76 -6.26 -9.42
C PHE A 130 -15.37 -5.68 -10.72
N HIS A 131 -14.82 -6.06 -11.87
CA HIS A 131 -15.39 -5.68 -13.16
C HIS A 131 -16.78 -6.29 -13.41
N LYS A 132 -17.08 -7.49 -12.87
CA LYS A 132 -18.45 -8.04 -12.92
C LYS A 132 -19.43 -7.22 -12.09
N GLU A 133 -19.04 -6.72 -10.92
CA GLU A 133 -19.88 -5.80 -10.13
C GLU A 133 -20.12 -4.46 -10.85
N PHE A 134 -19.15 -3.98 -11.62
CA PHE A 134 -19.30 -2.78 -12.47
C PHE A 134 -20.00 -3.04 -13.81
N ALA A 135 -20.22 -4.30 -14.18
CA ALA A 135 -20.77 -4.70 -15.48
C ALA A 135 -22.09 -5.45 -15.33
N THR A 136 -23.08 -4.84 -14.67
CA THR A 136 -24.48 -5.06 -15.09
C THR A 136 -24.62 -4.52 -16.52
N LYS A 137 -24.93 -5.42 -17.46
CA LYS A 137 -24.95 -5.22 -18.92
C LYS A 137 -25.69 -3.98 -19.45
N GLU A 138 -26.49 -3.31 -18.63
CA GLU A 138 -27.26 -2.13 -19.00
C GLU A 138 -26.48 -0.80 -18.85
N ASP A 139 -25.49 -0.71 -17.97
CA ASP A 139 -24.79 0.56 -17.69
C ASP A 139 -23.68 0.92 -18.70
N ILE A 140 -23.16 -0.07 -19.45
CA ILE A 140 -22.08 0.15 -20.42
C ILE A 140 -22.58 0.86 -21.69
N LYS A 141 -23.89 0.79 -22.00
CA LYS A 141 -24.44 1.45 -23.20
C LYS A 141 -24.67 2.96 -23.06
N LEU A 142 -24.69 3.52 -21.84
CA LEU A 142 -25.05 4.92 -21.61
C LEU A 142 -23.85 5.87 -21.45
N ARG A 143 -22.61 5.39 -21.58
CA ARG A 143 -21.40 6.22 -21.40
C ARG A 143 -20.65 6.57 -22.69
N PHE A 144 -21.17 6.16 -23.85
CA PHE A 144 -20.58 6.48 -25.16
C PHE A 144 -21.63 6.83 -26.24
N GLU A 145 -22.75 7.43 -25.83
CA GLU A 145 -23.63 8.22 -26.72
C GLU A 145 -23.70 9.67 -26.23
#